data_AF-X1VR24-F1
#
_entry.id   AF-X1VR24-F1
#
_cell.length_a   1.000
_cell.length_b   1.000
_cell.length_c   1.000
_cell.angle_alpha   90.00
_cell.angle_beta   90.00
_cell.angle_gamma   90.00
#
_symmetry.space_group_name_H-M   'P 1'
#
loop_
_entity.id
_entity.type
_entity.pdbx_description
1 polymer ?
#
loop_
_entity_poly.entity_id
_entity_poly.type
_entity_poly.pdbx_seq_one_letter_code
_entity_poly.pdbx_strand_id
1 'polypeptide(L)'
;MDTTKGFSVLLAHGGDGQDYTGVDKVPGPGIPAFLIPTTAGTGSEVTNIAIFGDPEKELKLGMVSPYLLARLALVDPTLTYGCPPGVTAATGIDALGCVHA
;
A
#
# COMPACT_ATOMS: atom_id res chain seq x y z
N MET A 1 -4.04 -2.49 -1.82
CA MET A 1 -2.66 -2.39 -2.36
C MET A 1 -1.65 -2.87 -1.34
N ASP A 2 -1.69 -2.35 -0.11
CA ASP A 2 -0.83 -2.80 1.00
C ASP A 2 -0.87 -4.32 1.21
N THR A 3 -2.06 -4.94 1.12
CA THR A 3 -2.20 -6.41 1.12
C THR A 3 -1.34 -7.08 0.05
N THR A 4 -1.37 -6.59 -1.19
CA THR A 4 -0.56 -7.12 -2.29
C THR A 4 0.94 -6.97 -2.01
N LYS A 5 1.36 -5.85 -1.45
CA LYS A 5 2.77 -5.61 -1.05
C LYS A 5 3.21 -6.60 0.03
N GLY A 6 2.40 -6.80 1.07
CA GLY A 6 2.67 -7.80 2.10
C GLY A 6 2.70 -9.22 1.55
N PHE A 7 1.74 -9.56 0.68
CA PHE A 7 1.69 -10.88 0.04
C PHE A 7 2.91 -11.15 -0.84
N SER A 8 3.39 -10.13 -1.57
CA SER A 8 4.62 -10.20 -2.37
C SER A 8 5.84 -10.60 -1.53
N VAL A 9 5.95 -10.05 -0.32
CA VAL A 9 7.02 -10.38 0.64
C VAL A 9 6.84 -11.78 1.19
N LEU A 10 5.63 -12.11 1.68
CA LEU A 10 5.34 -13.42 2.28
C LEU A 10 5.54 -14.58 1.31
N LEU A 11 5.15 -14.41 0.04
CA LEU A 11 5.35 -15.43 -0.98
C LEU A 11 6.82 -15.63 -1.35
N ALA A 12 7.66 -14.60 -1.23
CA ALA A 12 9.08 -14.68 -1.55
C ALA A 12 9.94 -15.20 -0.39
N HIS A 13 9.59 -14.83 0.85
CA HIS A 13 10.46 -15.03 2.03
C HIS A 13 9.85 -15.93 3.12
N GLY A 14 8.58 -16.32 3.00
CA GLY A 14 7.87 -17.11 4.01
C GLY A 14 7.57 -16.30 5.28
N GLY A 15 7.47 -16.99 6.43
CA GLY A 15 7.25 -16.37 7.73
C GLY A 15 5.85 -15.77 7.93
N ASP A 16 5.71 -14.98 8.99
CA ASP A 16 4.49 -14.25 9.32
C ASP A 16 4.62 -12.76 8.98
N GLY A 17 3.49 -12.09 8.70
CA GLY A 17 3.48 -10.67 8.34
C GLY A 17 4.09 -9.76 9.43
N GLN A 18 4.07 -10.21 10.69
CA GLN A 18 4.64 -9.49 11.83
C GLN A 18 6.17 -9.47 11.79
N ASP A 19 6.82 -10.49 11.21
CA ASP A 19 8.27 -10.61 11.15
C ASP A 19 8.92 -9.46 10.34
N TYR A 20 8.15 -8.94 9.39
CA TYR A 20 8.58 -7.87 8.48
C TYR A 20 8.10 -6.49 8.92
N THR A 21 7.39 -6.37 10.05
CA THR A 21 6.90 -5.08 10.54
C THR A 21 8.07 -4.21 11.03
N GLY A 22 8.10 -2.95 10.60
CA GLY A 22 9.14 -1.98 10.89
C GLY A 22 9.85 -1.47 9.63
N VAL A 23 10.99 -0.82 9.84
CA VAL A 23 11.84 -0.27 8.77
C VAL A 23 12.93 -1.28 8.42
N ASP A 24 13.10 -1.55 7.13
CA ASP A 24 14.16 -2.39 6.55
C ASP A 24 14.24 -3.82 7.12
N LYS A 25 13.09 -4.39 7.47
CA LYS A 25 12.96 -5.80 7.89
C LYS A 25 12.77 -6.78 6.74
N VAL A 26 12.41 -6.30 5.56
CA VAL A 26 12.26 -7.14 4.37
C VAL A 26 13.64 -7.51 3.83
N PRO A 27 14.00 -8.81 3.77
CA PRO A 27 15.38 -9.25 3.52
C PRO A 27 15.83 -9.10 2.07
N GLY A 28 14.90 -8.94 1.13
CA GLY A 28 15.19 -8.82 -0.30
C GLY A 28 13.95 -8.57 -1.14
N PRO A 29 14.10 -8.50 -2.47
CA PRO A 29 12.98 -8.31 -3.39
C PRO A 29 11.86 -9.35 -3.18
N GLY A 30 10.61 -8.89 -3.18
CA GLY A 30 9.44 -9.77 -3.22
C GLY A 30 9.04 -10.18 -4.64
N ILE A 31 7.90 -10.87 -4.77
CA ILE A 31 7.30 -11.13 -6.09
C ILE A 31 6.86 -9.81 -6.75
N PRO A 32 7.14 -9.56 -8.05
CA PRO A 32 6.73 -8.31 -8.72
C PRO A 32 5.23 -8.01 -8.58
N ALA A 33 4.91 -6.83 -8.05
CA ALA A 33 3.54 -6.34 -7.91
C ALA A 33 3.20 -5.31 -9.00
N PHE A 34 2.01 -5.45 -9.58
CA PHE A 34 1.40 -4.48 -10.50
C PHE A 34 0.18 -3.89 -9.82
N LEU A 35 0.16 -2.58 -9.61
CA LEU A 35 -0.89 -1.90 -8.86
C LEU A 35 -1.71 -0.99 -9.78
N ILE A 36 -3.04 -1.11 -9.69
CA ILE A 36 -3.99 -0.36 -10.52
C ILE A 36 -4.94 0.38 -9.56
N PRO A 37 -4.71 1.67 -9.27
CA PRO A 37 -5.59 2.44 -8.40
C PRO A 37 -6.94 2.69 -9.06
N THR A 38 -7.99 2.59 -8.24
CA THR A 38 -9.39 2.92 -8.60
C THR A 38 -9.95 4.08 -7.76
N THR A 39 -9.12 4.64 -6.87
CA THR A 39 -9.41 5.82 -6.05
C THR A 39 -8.30 6.87 -6.24
N ALA A 40 -8.59 8.13 -5.97
CA ALA A 40 -7.68 9.25 -6.20
C ALA A 40 -7.14 9.84 -4.87
N GLY A 41 -6.62 8.97 -4.00
CA GLY A 41 -6.24 9.33 -2.63
C GLY A 41 -4.84 8.87 -2.22
N THR A 42 -4.77 7.65 -1.67
CA THR A 42 -3.68 7.18 -0.81
C THR A 42 -2.29 7.16 -1.43
N GLY A 43 -2.18 7.14 -2.76
CA GLY A 43 -0.90 7.02 -3.48
C GLY A 43 -0.11 5.75 -3.17
N SER A 44 -0.73 4.74 -2.53
CA SER A 44 -0.03 3.52 -2.10
C SER A 44 0.66 2.82 -3.27
N GLU A 45 0.15 2.95 -4.49
CA GLU A 45 0.76 2.40 -5.71
C GLU A 45 2.20 2.85 -5.97
N VAL A 46 2.62 4.01 -5.43
CA VAL A 46 3.96 4.59 -5.62
C VAL A 46 4.76 4.73 -4.32
N THR A 47 4.25 4.27 -3.18
CA THR A 47 4.98 4.32 -1.89
C THR A 47 5.73 3.02 -1.58
N ASN A 48 6.80 3.14 -0.80
CA ASN A 48 7.56 2.01 -0.23
C ASN A 48 7.02 1.57 1.15
N ILE A 49 5.77 1.89 1.46
CA ILE A 49 5.11 1.65 2.74
C ILE A 49 3.88 0.75 2.52
N ALA A 50 3.67 -0.20 3.43
CA ALA A 50 2.44 -0.95 3.54
C ALA A 50 1.95 -0.92 4.99
N ILE A 51 0.68 -0.60 5.20
CA ILE A 51 0.06 -0.52 6.53
C ILE A 51 -0.93 -1.68 6.71
N PHE A 52 -0.80 -2.39 7.83
CA PHE A 52 -1.66 -3.50 8.22
C PHE A 52 -2.30 -3.22 9.58
N GLY A 53 -3.55 -3.63 9.77
CA GLY A 53 -4.20 -3.60 11.08
C GLY A 53 -3.90 -4.87 11.87
N ASP A 54 -3.51 -4.74 13.13
CA ASP A 54 -3.48 -5.82 14.12
C ASP A 54 -4.76 -5.71 14.98
N PRO A 55 -5.77 -6.56 14.73
CA PRO A 55 -7.05 -6.49 15.44
C PRO A 55 -6.95 -6.94 16.90
N GLU A 56 -5.93 -7.70 17.30
CA GLU A 56 -5.77 -8.15 18.68
C GLU A 56 -5.16 -7.04 19.55
N LYS A 57 -4.22 -6.29 18.98
CA LYS A 57 -3.55 -5.18 19.68
C LYS A 57 -4.21 -3.83 19.44
N GLU A 58 -5.19 -3.75 18.55
CA GLU A 58 -5.82 -2.51 18.05
C GLU A 58 -4.80 -1.49 17.51
N LEU A 59 -3.73 -2.00 16.87
CA LEU A 59 -2.62 -1.18 16.36
C LEU A 59 -2.51 -1.23 14.84
N LYS A 60 -1.98 -0.16 14.25
CA LYS A 60 -1.52 -0.14 12.85
C LYS A 60 -0.05 -0.50 12.81
N LEU A 61 0.27 -1.57 12.11
CA LEU A 61 1.61 -2.06 11.85
C LEU A 61 2.08 -1.55 10.50
N GLY A 62 3.27 -0.93 10.45
CA GLY A 62 3.87 -0.43 9.22
C GLY A 62 5.02 -1.30 8.76
N MET A 63 5.03 -1.69 7.49
CA MET A 63 6.16 -2.29 6.80
C MET A 63 6.76 -1.24 5.86
N VAL A 64 8.04 -0.90 6.05
CA VAL A 64 8.74 0.11 5.24
C VAL A 64 9.98 -0.53 4.64
N SER A 65 10.04 -0.62 3.32
CA SER A 65 11.19 -1.18 2.60
C SER A 65 11.17 -0.79 1.12
N PRO A 66 12.34 -0.53 0.49
CA PRO A 66 12.41 -0.30 -0.95
C PRO A 66 11.86 -1.45 -1.80
N TYR A 67 11.83 -2.68 -1.25
CA TYR A 67 11.30 -3.86 -1.93
C TYR A 67 9.77 -3.92 -2.02
N LEU A 68 9.07 -2.95 -1.40
CA LEU A 68 7.61 -2.82 -1.49
C LEU A 68 7.13 -1.96 -2.66
N LEU A 69 8.04 -1.33 -3.39
CA LEU A 69 7.69 -0.56 -4.57
C LEU A 69 7.08 -1.47 -5.64
N ALA A 70 5.98 -1.01 -6.24
CA ALA A 70 5.39 -1.70 -7.37
C ALA A 70 6.37 -1.75 -8.54
N ARG A 71 6.36 -2.84 -9.30
CA ARG A 71 7.08 -2.90 -10.58
C ARG A 71 6.45 -1.96 -11.61
N LEU A 72 5.14 -1.77 -11.53
CA LEU A 72 4.38 -0.84 -12.35
C LEU A 72 3.12 -0.40 -11.60
N ALA A 73 2.86 0.90 -11.62
CA ALA A 73 1.58 1.47 -11.25
C ALA A 73 0.88 1.95 -12.54
N LEU A 74 -0.32 1.43 -12.82
CA LEU A 74 -1.12 1.85 -13.98
C LEU A 74 -2.24 2.79 -13.51
N VAL A 75 -2.04 4.09 -13.69
CA VAL A 75 -2.99 5.12 -13.27
C VAL A 75 -3.88 5.50 -14.45
N ASP A 76 -5.12 5.01 -14.45
CA ASP A 76 -6.14 5.37 -15.44
C ASP A 76 -7.29 6.11 -14.73
N PRO A 77 -7.52 7.41 -15.00
CA PRO A 77 -8.55 8.19 -14.34
C PRO A 77 -9.97 7.65 -14.62
N THR A 78 -10.17 6.95 -15.73
CA THR A 78 -11.49 6.38 -16.07
C THR A 78 -11.92 5.29 -15.08
N LEU A 79 -10.95 4.62 -14.43
CA LEU A 79 -11.22 3.63 -13.38
C LEU A 79 -11.76 4.27 -12.08
N THR A 80 -11.67 5.59 -11.94
CA THR A 80 -12.22 6.32 -10.78
C THR A 80 -13.67 6.75 -10.97
N TYR A 81 -14.23 6.67 -12.18
CA TYR A 81 -15.57 7.20 -12.47
C TYR A 81 -16.70 6.44 -11.73
N GLY A 82 -16.44 5.18 -11.37
CA GLY A 82 -17.35 4.37 -10.55
C GLY A 82 -17.20 4.58 -9.04
N CYS A 83 -16.25 5.42 -8.60
CA CYS A 83 -16.00 5.66 -7.18
C CYS A 83 -17.18 6.43 -6.54
N PRO A 84 -17.78 5.94 -5.44
CA PRO A 84 -18.90 6.62 -4.80
C PRO A 84 -18.54 8.06 -4.38
N PRO A 85 -19.46 9.04 -4.49
CA PRO A 85 -19.16 10.44 -4.21
C PRO A 85 -18.52 10.70 -2.84
N GLY A 86 -18.99 10.01 -1.79
CA GLY A 86 -18.43 10.13 -0.44
C GLY A 86 -16.99 9.61 -0.35
N VAL A 87 -16.67 8.52 -1.05
CA VAL A 87 -15.30 7.98 -1.11
C VAL A 87 -14.40 8.90 -1.92
N THR A 88 -14.89 9.43 -3.05
CA THR A 88 -14.17 10.39 -3.87
C THR A 88 -13.82 11.66 -3.08
N ALA A 89 -14.77 12.21 -2.32
CA ALA A 89 -14.53 13.37 -1.48
C ALA A 89 -13.50 13.08 -0.36
N ALA A 90 -13.67 11.96 0.35
CA ALA A 90 -12.78 11.58 1.44
C ALA A 90 -11.34 11.32 0.96
N THR A 91 -11.19 10.55 -0.13
CA THR A 91 -9.88 10.24 -0.72
C THR A 91 -9.23 11.46 -1.37
N GLY A 92 -10.01 12.38 -1.94
CA GLY A 92 -9.47 13.64 -2.47
C GLY A 92 -8.92 14.57 -1.36
N ILE A 93 -9.59 14.63 -0.20
CA ILE A 93 -9.07 15.38 0.96
C ILE A 93 -7.79 14.74 1.50
N ASP A 94 -7.73 13.40 1.56
CA ASP A 94 -6.54 12.65 1.95
C ASP A 94 -5.34 13.01 1.05
N ALA A 95 -5.52 12.97 -0.28
CA ALA A 95 -4.49 13.38 -1.23
C ALA A 95 -4.06 14.85 -1.07
N LEU A 96 -4.99 15.77 -0.81
CA LEU A 96 -4.66 17.17 -0.56
C LEU A 96 -3.89 17.35 0.76
N GLY A 97 -4.16 16.53 1.77
CA GLY A 97 -3.39 16.51 3.01
C GLY A 97 -1.90 16.22 2.76
N CYS A 98 -1.60 15.35 1.79
CA CYS A 98 -0.24 14.98 1.44
C CYS A 98 0.56 16.07 0.72
N VAL A 99 -0.05 17.12 0.12
CA VAL A 99 0.73 18.20 -0.53
C VAL A 99 1.50 19.09 0.46
N HIS A 100 1.29 18.89 1.76
CA HIS A 100 2.00 19.60 2.83
C HIS A 100 2.97 18.71 3.62
N ALA A 101 3.19 17.45 3.21
CA ALA A 101 3.96 16.44 3.93
C ALA A 101 5.38 16.23 3.36
#